data_AF-E3FGR2-F1
#
_entry.id   AF-E3FGR2-F1
#
_cell.length_a   1.000
_cell.length_b   1.000
_cell.length_c   1.000
_cell.angle_alpha   90.00
_cell.angle_beta   90.00
_cell.angle_gamma   90.00
#
_symmetry.space_group_name_H-M   'P 1'
#
loop_
_entity.id
_entity.type
_entity.pdbx_description
1 polymer ?
#
loop_
_entity_poly.entity_id
_entity_poly.type
_entity_poly.pdbx_seq_one_letter_code
_entity_poly.pdbx_strand_id
1 'polypeptide(L)'
;MTRQGASEIRPGQHEQASLRLSLEPADYLEVLAGQVTQLYASGRIKIEGDLGLGLSLARMLSTQAMADWSPDRDLLEEVSARGAPLERIERRDMPAQAVFMKEYAQASRPVILVDVVKTWDVHALSPRRLRAEFGSVRVVPRVGDYVAAAFTPHHTYAQMSLAEYLDMLDAAPEQGILPPYLGNNAVPEGLLAYIQYPPFFVPRTCGRPNMWLGPAGTITPLHRDLVDNALAQVFGRKRLMLFPPGQSKFLYTWSNSKLVDGARVDPDHPDLEQFPLFARARGIPCTLEPGEMLFIPAGWFHKVCSLTPSLSISFFKLYEPPAAMTLPAAT
;
A
#
# COMPACT_ATOMS: atom_id res chain seq x y z
N MET A 1 8.62 25.75 -4.47
CA MET A 1 7.56 26.08 -5.45
C MET A 1 7.97 27.34 -6.20
N THR A 2 8.19 27.23 -7.51
CA THR A 2 8.12 28.33 -8.48
C THR A 2 7.53 27.73 -9.75
N ARG A 3 6.34 28.21 -10.13
CA ARG A 3 5.75 27.98 -11.46
C ARG A 3 6.75 28.56 -12.48
N GLN A 4 7.11 27.76 -13.49
CA GLN A 4 8.08 28.03 -14.59
C GLN A 4 9.60 27.80 -14.34
N GLY A 5 10.04 27.19 -13.23
CA GLY A 5 11.46 27.20 -12.85
C GLY A 5 12.41 26.31 -13.66
N ALA A 6 13.44 26.92 -14.25
CA ALA A 6 14.74 26.28 -14.43
C ALA A 6 15.25 25.80 -13.06
N SER A 7 15.64 24.54 -12.96
CA SER A 7 16.26 23.97 -11.75
C SER A 7 17.70 24.48 -11.64
N GLU A 8 18.02 25.15 -10.53
CA GLU A 8 19.36 25.70 -10.26
C GLU A 8 20.07 24.82 -9.23
N ILE A 9 21.24 24.29 -9.60
CA ILE A 9 22.10 23.51 -8.69
C ILE A 9 22.84 24.52 -7.79
N ARG A 10 22.64 24.42 -6.47
CA ARG A 10 23.32 25.26 -5.48
C ARG A 10 24.17 24.41 -4.53
N PRO A 11 25.28 24.92 -4.00
CA PRO A 11 26.02 24.28 -2.92
C PRO A 11 25.10 24.04 -1.71
N GLY A 12 25.16 22.84 -1.13
CA GLY A 12 24.37 22.47 0.04
C GLY A 12 24.70 23.34 1.26
N GLN A 13 23.69 23.69 2.05
CA GLN A 13 23.84 24.57 3.23
C GLN A 13 24.26 23.85 4.52
N HIS A 14 24.42 22.52 4.48
CA HIS A 14 24.77 21.70 5.64
C HIS A 14 26.13 21.03 5.43
N GLU A 15 27.03 21.15 6.41
CA GLU A 15 28.39 20.56 6.36
C GLU A 15 28.39 19.03 6.32
N GLN A 16 27.33 18.38 6.84
CA GLN A 16 27.11 16.94 6.73
C GLN A 16 25.67 16.68 6.26
N ALA A 17 25.52 16.21 5.03
CA ALA A 17 24.21 15.80 4.53
C ALA A 17 23.83 14.44 5.13
N SER A 18 22.64 14.33 5.74
CA SER A 18 22.08 13.05 6.21
C SER A 18 21.77 12.07 5.05
N LEU A 19 21.74 12.60 3.83
CA LEU A 19 21.44 11.90 2.59
C LEU A 19 22.16 12.59 1.42
N ARG A 20 22.88 11.84 0.58
CA ARG A 20 23.43 12.30 -0.69
C ARG A 20 22.92 11.40 -1.81
N LEU A 21 22.36 12.02 -2.85
CA LEU A 21 21.92 11.36 -4.07
C LEU A 21 22.88 11.70 -5.21
N SER A 22 23.39 10.68 -5.89
CA SER A 22 24.18 10.84 -7.11
C SER A 22 23.44 10.19 -8.27
N LEU A 23 23.26 10.92 -9.36
CA LEU A 23 22.53 10.47 -10.53
C LEU A 23 23.00 11.23 -11.77
N GLU A 24 22.78 10.65 -12.94
CA GLU A 24 23.00 11.36 -14.19
C GLU A 24 21.91 12.43 -14.40
N PRO A 25 22.21 13.56 -15.06
CA PRO A 25 21.21 14.61 -15.32
C PRO A 25 19.94 14.08 -16.04
N ALA A 26 20.07 13.06 -16.88
CA ALA A 26 18.96 12.42 -17.57
C ALA A 26 17.96 11.74 -16.61
N ASP A 27 18.43 11.27 -15.45
CA ASP A 27 17.63 10.53 -14.47
C ASP A 27 16.88 11.49 -13.53
N TYR A 28 17.24 12.78 -13.53
CA TYR A 28 16.67 13.79 -12.63
C TYR A 28 15.16 13.95 -12.85
N LEU A 29 14.70 13.92 -14.10
CA LEU A 29 13.28 13.99 -14.43
C LEU A 29 12.49 12.77 -13.92
N GLU A 30 13.10 11.58 -13.96
CA GLU A 30 12.49 10.35 -13.43
C GLU A 30 12.43 10.36 -11.89
N VAL A 31 13.43 10.95 -11.22
CA VAL A 31 13.38 11.23 -9.77
C VAL A 31 12.22 12.15 -9.43
N LEU A 32 12.05 13.25 -10.17
CA LEU A 32 10.92 14.18 -10.00
C LEU A 32 9.57 13.50 -10.27
N ALA A 33 9.52 12.53 -11.19
CA ALA A 33 8.34 11.71 -11.45
C ALA A 33 8.09 10.62 -10.38
N GLY A 34 8.87 10.60 -9.29
CA GLY A 34 8.69 9.69 -8.17
C GLY A 34 9.26 8.28 -8.38
N GLN A 35 10.11 8.06 -9.39
CA GLN A 35 10.67 6.74 -9.72
C GLN A 35 11.95 6.38 -8.93
N VAL A 36 12.18 7.02 -7.77
CA VAL A 36 13.44 6.90 -7.00
C VAL A 36 13.78 5.46 -6.63
N THR A 37 12.80 4.66 -6.21
CA THR A 37 13.04 3.24 -5.86
C THR A 37 13.47 2.42 -7.07
N GLN A 38 12.87 2.63 -8.24
CA GLN A 38 13.20 1.90 -9.47
C GLN A 38 14.59 2.30 -9.98
N LEU A 39 14.89 3.61 -9.98
CA LEU A 39 16.20 4.10 -10.36
C LEU A 39 17.30 3.57 -9.43
N TYR A 40 17.03 3.53 -8.13
CA TYR A 40 17.98 3.01 -7.14
C TYR A 40 18.20 1.51 -7.32
N ALA A 41 17.13 0.75 -7.53
CA ALA A 41 17.22 -0.68 -7.81
C ALA A 41 18.03 -0.96 -9.09
N SER A 42 17.87 -0.14 -10.13
CA SER A 42 18.62 -0.27 -11.38
C SER A 42 20.08 0.21 -11.31
N GLY A 43 20.50 0.82 -10.20
CA GLY A 43 21.83 1.42 -10.04
C GLY A 43 22.02 2.76 -10.75
N ARG A 44 20.99 3.31 -11.39
CA ARG A 44 21.00 4.62 -12.07
C ARG A 44 21.11 5.79 -11.10
N ILE A 45 20.62 5.63 -9.86
CA ILE A 45 20.95 6.54 -8.76
C ILE A 45 21.72 5.81 -7.67
N LYS A 46 22.68 6.52 -7.07
CA LYS A 46 23.37 6.12 -5.84
C LYS A 46 22.79 6.91 -4.68
N ILE A 47 22.47 6.20 -3.60
CA ILE A 47 22.00 6.78 -2.35
C ILE A 47 23.06 6.52 -1.27
N GLU A 48 23.66 7.58 -0.74
CA GLU A 48 24.62 7.53 0.37
C GLU A 48 23.97 8.15 1.62
N GLY A 49 24.14 7.53 2.79
CA GLY A 49 23.48 7.94 4.03
C GLY A 49 22.25 7.09 4.36
N ASP A 50 21.19 7.71 4.90
CA ASP A 50 19.96 7.00 5.28
C ASP A 50 19.16 6.58 4.04
N LEU A 51 19.25 5.30 3.68
CA LEU A 51 18.55 4.74 2.52
C LEU A 51 17.02 4.85 2.65
N GLY A 52 16.47 4.78 3.87
CA GLY A 52 15.04 4.91 4.12
C GLY A 52 14.53 6.31 3.80
N LEU A 53 15.29 7.34 4.18
CA LEU A 53 15.04 8.72 3.77
C LEU A 53 15.18 8.90 2.26
N GLY A 54 16.22 8.31 1.66
CA GLY A 54 16.46 8.38 0.22
C GLY A 54 15.33 7.82 -0.63
N LEU A 55 14.84 6.63 -0.29
CA LEU A 55 13.71 6.00 -0.98
C LEU A 55 12.37 6.70 -0.69
N SER A 56 12.26 7.37 0.46
CA SER A 56 11.10 8.21 0.78
C SER A 56 11.03 9.48 -0.08
N LEU A 57 12.12 9.91 -0.71
CA LEU A 57 12.14 11.08 -1.59
C LEU A 57 11.14 10.96 -2.75
N ALA A 58 10.97 9.77 -3.33
CA ALA A 58 9.95 9.51 -4.37
C ALA A 58 8.54 9.91 -3.89
N ARG A 59 8.19 9.50 -2.68
CA ARG A 59 6.92 9.86 -2.05
C ARG A 59 6.84 11.35 -1.84
N MET A 60 7.90 11.99 -1.32
CA MET A 60 7.94 13.43 -1.10
C MET A 60 7.73 14.22 -2.41
N LEU A 61 8.33 13.80 -3.52
CA LEU A 61 8.21 14.49 -4.81
C LEU A 61 6.84 14.28 -5.48
N SER A 62 6.26 13.08 -5.35
CA SER A 62 4.92 12.76 -5.87
C SER A 62 3.79 13.58 -5.23
N THR A 63 4.00 14.14 -4.04
CA THR A 63 2.99 14.94 -3.32
C THR A 63 2.72 16.31 -3.94
N GLN A 64 3.52 16.79 -4.90
CA GLN A 64 3.28 18.08 -5.57
C GLN A 64 2.00 18.10 -6.44
N ALA A 65 1.55 16.95 -6.96
CA ALA A 65 0.29 16.86 -7.71
C ALA A 65 -0.96 16.79 -6.80
N MET A 66 -0.77 16.65 -5.47
CA MET A 66 -1.83 16.51 -4.47
C MET A 66 -1.82 17.62 -3.42
N ALA A 67 -1.24 18.78 -3.75
CA ALA A 67 -1.09 19.88 -2.81
C ALA A 67 -2.44 20.34 -2.22
N ASP A 68 -3.49 20.36 -3.05
CA ASP A 68 -4.81 20.93 -2.72
C ASP A 68 -5.85 19.87 -2.31
N TRP A 69 -5.59 18.58 -2.52
CA TRP A 69 -6.49 17.52 -2.09
C TRP A 69 -6.18 17.09 -0.66
N SER A 70 -7.20 17.08 0.20
CA SER A 70 -7.13 16.55 1.56
C SER A 70 -8.34 15.66 1.80
N PRO A 71 -8.16 14.45 2.35
CA PRO A 71 -9.29 13.62 2.71
C PRO A 71 -10.04 14.23 3.90
N ASP A 72 -11.36 14.23 3.81
CA ASP A 72 -12.25 14.56 4.93
C ASP A 72 -12.51 13.29 5.75
N ARG A 73 -11.86 13.19 6.90
CA ARG A 73 -11.97 12.01 7.78
C ARG A 73 -13.36 11.88 8.39
N ASP A 74 -13.98 13.01 8.75
CA ASP A 74 -15.31 13.02 9.34
C ASP A 74 -16.35 12.55 8.31
N LEU A 75 -16.18 12.97 7.05
CA LEU A 75 -16.99 12.48 5.93
C LEU A 75 -16.85 10.96 5.73
N LEU A 76 -15.63 10.41 5.78
CA LEU A 76 -15.42 8.96 5.65
C LEU A 76 -16.09 8.18 6.79
N GLU A 77 -16.04 8.70 8.01
CA GLU A 77 -16.73 8.14 9.17
C GLU A 77 -18.25 8.23 9.03
N GLU A 78 -18.78 9.38 8.60
CA GLU A 78 -20.22 9.59 8.39
C GLU A 78 -20.79 8.67 7.30
N VAL A 79 -20.12 8.57 6.15
CA VAL A 79 -20.56 7.72 5.03
C VAL A 79 -20.61 6.26 5.46
N SER A 80 -19.57 5.77 6.15
CA SER A 80 -19.55 4.39 6.64
C SER A 80 -20.64 4.13 7.70
N ALA A 81 -20.90 5.09 8.59
CA ALA A 81 -21.90 4.96 9.66
C ALA A 81 -23.36 4.90 9.17
N ARG A 82 -23.65 5.34 7.93
CA ARG A 82 -25.00 5.23 7.33
C ARG A 82 -25.37 3.79 6.95
N GLY A 83 -24.39 2.93 6.73
CA GLY A 83 -24.60 1.54 6.42
C GLY A 83 -24.96 0.71 7.66
N ALA A 84 -25.65 -0.41 7.45
CA ALA A 84 -25.83 -1.39 8.52
C ALA A 84 -24.46 -1.94 8.97
N PRO A 85 -24.25 -2.20 10.28
CA PRO A 85 -23.04 -2.82 10.78
C PRO A 85 -22.69 -4.10 10.02
N LEU A 86 -21.41 -4.26 9.67
CA LEU A 86 -20.92 -5.44 8.96
C LEU A 86 -20.39 -6.47 9.96
N GLU A 87 -20.94 -7.69 9.90
CA GLU A 87 -20.45 -8.84 10.67
C GLU A 87 -19.45 -9.69 9.90
N ARG A 88 -19.52 -9.64 8.56
CA ARG A 88 -18.62 -10.35 7.64
C ARG A 88 -18.43 -9.56 6.35
N ILE A 89 -17.29 -9.77 5.69
CA ILE A 89 -17.06 -9.23 4.35
C ILE A 89 -17.79 -10.10 3.33
N GLU A 90 -18.62 -9.46 2.51
CA GLU A 90 -19.35 -10.12 1.42
C GLU A 90 -18.37 -10.67 0.38
N ARG A 91 -18.69 -11.85 -0.18
CA ARG A 91 -18.02 -12.43 -1.35
C ARG A 91 -19.02 -12.50 -2.50
N ARG A 92 -18.65 -11.98 -3.66
CA ARG A 92 -19.49 -12.02 -4.87
C ARG A 92 -18.66 -11.90 -6.15
N ASP A 93 -19.27 -12.22 -7.28
CA ASP A 93 -18.70 -11.92 -8.59
C ASP A 93 -18.61 -10.41 -8.85
N MET A 94 -17.71 -10.01 -9.74
CA MET A 94 -17.56 -8.62 -10.19
C MET A 94 -18.91 -8.04 -10.67
N PRO A 95 -19.51 -7.08 -9.95
CA PRO A 95 -20.76 -6.50 -10.39
C PRO A 95 -20.52 -5.49 -11.53
N ALA A 96 -21.60 -5.08 -12.21
CA ALA A 96 -21.53 -3.97 -13.15
C ALA A 96 -21.00 -2.70 -12.44
N GLN A 97 -20.25 -1.86 -13.16
CA GLN A 97 -19.59 -0.68 -12.58
C GLN A 97 -20.55 0.23 -11.80
N ALA A 98 -21.75 0.49 -12.31
CA ALA A 98 -22.75 1.32 -11.62
C ALA A 98 -23.18 0.72 -10.27
N VAL A 99 -23.31 -0.61 -10.20
CA VAL A 99 -23.63 -1.34 -8.98
C VAL A 99 -22.45 -1.27 -8.02
N PHE A 100 -21.22 -1.50 -8.50
CA PHE A 100 -20.02 -1.37 -7.70
C PHE A 100 -19.91 0.00 -7.01
N MET A 101 -20.05 1.06 -7.82
CA MET A 101 -19.92 2.42 -7.33
C MET A 101 -20.97 2.75 -6.28
N LYS A 102 -22.23 2.37 -6.52
CA LYS A 102 -23.35 2.68 -5.61
C LYS A 102 -23.32 1.87 -4.32
N GLU A 103 -23.13 0.56 -4.42
CA GLU A 103 -23.30 -0.37 -3.29
C GLU A 103 -22.03 -0.55 -2.45
N TYR A 104 -20.86 -0.25 -3.00
CA TYR A 104 -19.57 -0.48 -2.33
C TYR A 104 -18.75 0.79 -2.18
N ALA A 105 -18.39 1.46 -3.27
CA ALA A 105 -17.50 2.63 -3.20
C ALA A 105 -18.15 3.81 -2.46
N GLN A 106 -19.33 4.26 -2.93
CA GLN A 106 -20.06 5.39 -2.35
C GLN A 106 -20.74 5.07 -1.02
N ALA A 107 -21.01 3.79 -0.75
CA ALA A 107 -21.56 3.33 0.52
C ALA A 107 -20.49 2.98 1.56
N SER A 108 -19.20 3.12 1.22
CA SER A 108 -18.07 2.75 2.08
C SER A 108 -18.21 1.32 2.66
N ARG A 109 -18.46 0.35 1.77
CA ARG A 109 -18.62 -1.07 2.11
C ARG A 109 -17.52 -1.91 1.45
N PRO A 110 -16.66 -2.58 2.24
CA PRO A 110 -15.69 -3.53 1.71
C PRO A 110 -16.38 -4.74 1.09
N VAL A 111 -15.76 -5.31 0.07
CA VAL A 111 -16.25 -6.51 -0.62
C VAL A 111 -15.10 -7.32 -1.19
N ILE A 112 -15.21 -8.63 -1.12
CA ILE A 112 -14.33 -9.55 -1.83
C ILE A 112 -14.98 -9.91 -3.15
N LEU A 113 -14.30 -9.58 -4.24
CA LEU A 113 -14.68 -9.92 -5.59
C LEU A 113 -13.96 -11.22 -5.97
N VAL A 114 -14.72 -12.28 -6.19
CA VAL A 114 -14.17 -13.60 -6.52
C VAL A 114 -13.79 -13.67 -7.99
N ASP A 115 -12.79 -14.48 -8.30
CA ASP A 115 -12.35 -14.86 -9.66
C ASP A 115 -11.87 -13.72 -10.57
N VAL A 116 -11.78 -12.49 -10.06
CA VAL A 116 -11.33 -11.31 -10.83
C VAL A 116 -9.91 -11.45 -11.32
N VAL A 117 -9.01 -11.96 -10.48
CA VAL A 117 -7.59 -12.06 -10.81
C VAL A 117 -7.34 -13.27 -11.73
N LYS A 118 -8.23 -14.26 -11.75
CA LYS A 118 -8.08 -15.46 -12.59
C LYS A 118 -8.07 -15.16 -14.09
N THR A 119 -8.59 -14.00 -14.50
CA THR A 119 -8.57 -13.55 -15.90
C THR A 119 -7.29 -12.80 -16.29
N TRP A 120 -6.39 -12.56 -15.32
CA TRP A 120 -5.15 -11.82 -15.54
C TRP A 120 -4.00 -12.81 -15.79
N ASP A 121 -3.08 -12.47 -16.70
CA ASP A 121 -1.92 -13.32 -16.99
C ASP A 121 -1.02 -13.51 -15.75
N VAL A 122 -1.02 -12.54 -14.82
CA VAL A 122 -0.27 -12.61 -13.57
C VAL A 122 -0.72 -13.79 -12.69
N HIS A 123 -1.97 -14.23 -12.78
CA HIS A 123 -2.47 -15.36 -11.99
C HIS A 123 -1.81 -16.69 -12.38
N ALA A 124 -1.29 -16.79 -13.61
CA ALA A 124 -0.53 -17.95 -14.06
C ALA A 124 0.95 -17.93 -13.62
N LEU A 125 1.40 -16.89 -12.91
CA LEU A 125 2.78 -16.77 -12.44
C LEU A 125 2.96 -17.46 -11.09
N SER A 126 3.64 -18.61 -11.12
CA SER A 126 4.18 -19.25 -9.92
C SER A 126 5.50 -18.60 -9.49
N PRO A 127 5.96 -18.79 -8.23
CA PRO A 127 7.29 -18.36 -7.79
C PRO A 127 8.41 -18.82 -8.75
N ARG A 128 8.32 -20.05 -9.27
CA ARG A 128 9.26 -20.59 -10.25
C ARG A 128 9.27 -19.79 -11.55
N ARG A 129 8.10 -19.41 -12.07
CA ARG A 129 8.00 -18.59 -13.29
C ARG A 129 8.49 -17.17 -13.05
N LEU A 130 8.14 -16.56 -11.92
CA LEU A 130 8.67 -15.25 -11.54
C LEU A 130 10.20 -15.26 -11.49
N ARG A 131 10.79 -16.31 -10.94
CA ARG A 131 12.24 -16.49 -10.90
C ARG A 131 12.85 -16.60 -12.30
N ALA A 132 12.23 -17.37 -13.19
CA ALA A 132 12.74 -17.60 -14.54
C ALA A 132 12.62 -16.34 -15.42
N GLU A 133 11.49 -15.64 -15.36
CA GLU A 133 11.17 -14.51 -16.24
C GLU A 133 11.73 -13.18 -15.71
N PHE A 134 11.77 -12.99 -14.38
CA PHE A 134 12.08 -11.71 -13.73
C PHE A 134 13.21 -11.81 -12.71
N GLY A 135 13.90 -12.94 -12.59
CA GLY A 135 14.89 -13.19 -11.54
C GLY A 135 16.05 -12.19 -11.48
N SER A 136 16.42 -11.59 -12.61
CA SER A 136 17.49 -10.58 -12.69
C SER A 136 17.07 -9.18 -12.21
N VAL A 137 15.76 -8.92 -12.04
CA VAL A 137 15.25 -7.64 -11.56
C VAL A 137 15.78 -7.39 -10.15
N ARG A 138 16.32 -6.20 -9.90
CA ARG A 138 16.72 -5.78 -8.56
C ARG A 138 15.52 -5.33 -7.75
N VAL A 139 15.47 -5.74 -6.48
CA VAL A 139 14.38 -5.46 -5.54
C VAL A 139 14.94 -5.00 -4.20
N VAL A 140 14.11 -4.29 -3.44
CA VAL A 140 14.51 -3.60 -2.21
C VAL A 140 13.56 -3.95 -1.07
N PRO A 141 13.62 -5.19 -0.51
CA PRO A 141 12.76 -5.58 0.59
C PRO A 141 13.07 -4.81 1.88
N ARG A 142 12.02 -4.56 2.67
CA ARG A 142 12.17 -4.12 4.06
C ARG A 142 12.69 -5.27 4.90
N VAL A 143 13.61 -4.98 5.81
CA VAL A 143 14.22 -5.97 6.73
C VAL A 143 14.23 -5.41 8.16
N GLY A 144 14.48 -6.28 9.15
CA GLY A 144 14.42 -5.91 10.56
C GLY A 144 12.97 -5.69 11.03
N ASP A 145 12.80 -4.88 12.07
CA ASP A 145 11.48 -4.61 12.64
C ASP A 145 10.70 -3.55 11.85
N TYR A 146 10.30 -3.90 10.62
CA TYR A 146 9.52 -3.00 9.78
C TYR A 146 8.09 -2.79 10.29
N VAL A 147 7.63 -3.56 11.28
CA VAL A 147 6.33 -3.36 11.93
C VAL A 147 6.43 -2.18 12.89
N ALA A 148 7.43 -2.18 13.79
CA ALA A 148 7.70 -1.05 14.67
C ALA A 148 8.07 0.21 13.87
N ALA A 149 8.77 0.05 12.75
CA ALA A 149 9.17 1.16 11.89
C ALA A 149 8.11 1.60 10.85
N ALA A 150 6.94 0.97 10.77
CA ALA A 150 6.01 1.13 9.64
C ALA A 150 5.56 2.58 9.35
N PHE A 151 5.53 3.42 10.39
CA PHE A 151 5.09 4.82 10.33
C PHE A 151 6.18 5.78 10.82
N THR A 152 7.44 5.40 10.63
CA THR A 152 8.59 6.25 10.87
C THR A 152 9.32 6.50 9.55
N PRO A 153 10.12 7.58 9.42
CA PRO A 153 10.94 7.79 8.24
C PRO A 153 12.10 6.78 8.13
N HIS A 154 12.40 6.05 9.21
CA HIS A 154 13.56 5.18 9.31
C HIS A 154 13.17 3.73 9.05
N HIS A 155 13.28 3.32 7.79
CA HIS A 155 13.12 1.92 7.39
C HIS A 155 14.47 1.33 7.03
N THR A 156 14.71 0.08 7.44
CA THR A 156 15.87 -0.69 7.00
C THR A 156 15.49 -1.50 5.77
N TYR A 157 16.34 -1.43 4.75
CA TYR A 157 16.16 -2.14 3.49
C TYR A 157 17.39 -2.98 3.18
N ALA A 158 17.19 -4.10 2.51
CA ALA A 158 18.24 -4.84 1.83
C ALA A 158 18.10 -4.65 0.32
N GLN A 159 19.18 -4.89 -0.43
CA GLN A 159 19.14 -4.93 -1.89
C GLN A 159 19.56 -6.29 -2.40
N MET A 160 18.78 -6.85 -3.31
CA MET A 160 19.05 -8.17 -3.90
C MET A 160 18.35 -8.29 -5.26
N SER A 161 18.66 -9.35 -6.00
CA SER A 161 17.88 -9.75 -7.16
C SER A 161 16.57 -10.41 -6.72
N LEU A 162 15.57 -10.39 -7.60
CA LEU A 162 14.31 -11.07 -7.34
C LEU A 162 14.53 -12.58 -7.22
N ALA A 163 15.50 -13.16 -7.93
CA ALA A 163 15.85 -14.57 -7.77
C ALA A 163 16.33 -14.87 -6.34
N GLU A 164 17.29 -14.10 -5.81
CA GLU A 164 17.76 -14.22 -4.43
C GLU A 164 16.61 -14.02 -3.42
N TYR A 165 15.69 -13.08 -3.70
CA TYR A 165 14.52 -12.87 -2.85
C TYR A 165 13.56 -14.06 -2.87
N LEU A 166 13.29 -14.62 -4.04
CA LEU A 166 12.38 -15.75 -4.22
C LEU A 166 12.93 -17.02 -3.57
N ASP A 167 14.26 -17.20 -3.54
CA ASP A 167 14.90 -18.32 -2.84
C ASP A 167 14.63 -18.29 -1.32
N MET A 168 14.26 -17.12 -0.75
CA MET A 168 13.84 -16.99 0.66
C MET A 168 12.35 -17.23 0.91
N LEU A 169 11.50 -17.32 -0.13
CA LEU A 169 10.05 -17.47 0.07
C LEU A 169 9.67 -18.76 0.78
N ASP A 170 10.43 -19.83 0.54
CA ASP A 170 10.19 -21.14 1.13
C ASP A 170 10.86 -21.32 2.50
N ALA A 171 11.57 -20.31 2.99
CA ALA A 171 12.16 -20.35 4.32
C ALA A 171 11.06 -20.43 5.38
N ALA A 172 11.22 -21.37 6.33
CA ALA A 172 10.31 -21.49 7.45
C ALA A 172 10.35 -20.19 8.28
N PRO A 173 9.19 -19.64 8.69
CA PRO A 173 9.18 -18.46 9.53
C PRO A 173 9.85 -18.77 10.87
N GLU A 174 10.80 -17.93 11.26
CA GLU A 174 11.42 -17.97 12.58
C GLU A 174 10.57 -17.18 13.57
N GLN A 175 10.28 -17.77 14.73
CA GLN A 175 9.42 -17.11 15.73
C GLN A 175 10.07 -15.82 16.24
N GLY A 176 9.30 -14.74 16.26
CA GLY A 176 9.77 -13.44 16.74
C GLY A 176 10.66 -12.67 15.76
N ILE A 177 10.96 -13.23 14.59
CA ILE A 177 11.74 -12.55 13.55
C ILE A 177 10.85 -12.30 12.34
N LEU A 178 10.76 -11.02 11.95
CA LEU A 178 10.02 -10.63 10.75
C LEU A 178 10.83 -10.98 9.50
N PRO A 179 10.26 -11.73 8.54
CA PRO A 179 10.98 -12.07 7.33
C PRO A 179 11.02 -10.88 6.36
N PRO A 180 12.05 -10.76 5.49
CA PRO A 180 12.14 -9.67 4.52
C PRO A 180 10.88 -9.50 3.69
N TYR A 181 10.37 -8.27 3.57
CA TYR A 181 9.07 -8.00 2.94
C TYR A 181 9.17 -6.96 1.82
N LEU A 182 8.79 -7.35 0.60
CA LEU A 182 8.53 -6.40 -0.49
C LEU A 182 7.13 -5.81 -0.32
N GLY A 183 6.93 -5.00 0.73
CA GLY A 183 5.66 -4.32 1.01
C GLY A 183 5.56 -2.95 0.36
N ASN A 184 4.49 -2.73 -0.42
CA ASN A 184 4.20 -1.47 -1.12
C ASN A 184 5.33 -1.03 -2.09
N ASN A 185 5.88 -1.99 -2.84
CA ASN A 185 6.92 -1.71 -3.84
C ASN A 185 6.29 -1.42 -5.20
N ALA A 186 6.95 -0.63 -6.05
CA ALA A 186 6.51 -0.49 -7.43
C ALA A 186 6.56 -1.85 -8.14
N VAL A 187 5.54 -2.15 -8.96
CA VAL A 187 5.59 -3.33 -9.83
C VAL A 187 6.67 -3.12 -10.89
N PRO A 188 7.59 -4.09 -11.11
CA PRO A 188 8.58 -4.01 -12.19
C PRO A 188 7.93 -3.84 -13.57
N GLU A 189 8.52 -3.02 -14.44
CA GLU A 189 7.92 -2.66 -15.74
C GLU A 189 7.52 -3.87 -16.59
N GLY A 190 8.36 -4.91 -16.63
CA GLY A 190 8.04 -6.15 -17.36
C GLY A 190 6.87 -6.94 -16.78
N LEU A 191 6.59 -6.81 -15.48
CA LEU A 191 5.47 -7.49 -14.82
C LEU A 191 4.15 -6.73 -15.00
N LEU A 192 4.19 -5.42 -15.30
CA LEU A 192 2.98 -4.62 -15.56
C LEU A 192 2.16 -5.18 -16.72
N ALA A 193 2.80 -5.76 -17.74
CA ALA A 193 2.13 -6.36 -18.89
C ALA A 193 1.22 -7.56 -18.53
N TYR A 194 1.41 -8.16 -17.35
CA TYR A 194 0.63 -9.32 -16.88
C TYR A 194 -0.56 -8.91 -16.02
N ILE A 195 -0.67 -7.62 -15.69
CA ILE A 195 -1.64 -7.08 -14.74
C ILE A 195 -2.70 -6.30 -15.52
N GLN A 196 -3.96 -6.62 -15.25
CA GLN A 196 -5.08 -5.82 -15.76
C GLN A 196 -5.54 -4.85 -14.68
N TYR A 197 -6.05 -3.69 -15.08
CA TYR A 197 -6.68 -2.76 -14.15
C TYR A 197 -8.15 -3.15 -13.95
N PRO A 198 -8.65 -3.24 -12.70
CA PRO A 198 -10.06 -3.45 -12.44
C PRO A 198 -10.91 -2.34 -13.10
N PRO A 199 -12.14 -2.62 -13.58
CA PRO A 199 -12.95 -1.63 -14.31
C PRO A 199 -13.21 -0.30 -13.58
N PHE A 200 -13.15 -0.30 -12.24
CA PHE A 200 -13.36 0.87 -11.37
C PHE A 200 -12.05 1.59 -10.98
N PHE A 201 -10.90 0.95 -11.20
CA PHE A 201 -9.57 1.51 -11.01
C PHE A 201 -8.95 1.75 -12.39
N VAL A 202 -9.49 2.69 -13.18
CA VAL A 202 -8.93 2.96 -14.52
C VAL A 202 -7.59 3.73 -14.42
N PRO A 203 -6.61 3.49 -15.31
CA PRO A 203 -5.27 4.11 -15.24
C PRO A 203 -5.26 5.64 -15.20
N ARG A 204 -6.32 6.30 -15.69
CA ARG A 204 -6.45 7.76 -15.66
C ARG A 204 -6.82 8.33 -14.29
N THR A 205 -7.36 7.50 -13.40
CA THR A 205 -7.83 7.89 -12.06
C THR A 205 -7.15 7.09 -10.94
N CYS A 206 -6.39 6.04 -11.29
CA CYS A 206 -5.67 5.17 -10.38
C CYS A 206 -4.16 5.37 -10.55
N GLY A 207 -3.42 5.30 -9.44
CA GLY A 207 -1.94 5.26 -9.50
C GLY A 207 -1.42 4.00 -10.21
N ARG A 208 -0.10 3.95 -10.44
CA ARG A 208 0.57 2.69 -10.82
C ARG A 208 0.33 1.64 -9.74
N PRO A 209 0.15 0.36 -10.10
CA PRO A 209 -0.07 -0.69 -9.12
C PRO A 209 1.18 -0.92 -8.28
N ASN A 210 0.97 -1.36 -7.03
CA ASN A 210 2.03 -1.75 -6.12
C ASN A 210 2.04 -3.26 -5.89
N MET A 211 3.23 -3.81 -5.72
CA MET A 211 3.49 -5.20 -5.42
C MET A 211 3.68 -5.42 -3.93
N TRP A 212 3.13 -6.53 -3.44
CA TRP A 212 3.24 -7.02 -2.06
C TRP A 212 3.67 -8.48 -2.11
N LEU A 213 4.98 -8.73 -2.07
CA LEU A 213 5.57 -10.06 -2.18
C LEU A 213 6.32 -10.40 -0.89
N GLY A 214 6.11 -11.61 -0.36
CA GLY A 214 6.92 -12.11 0.74
C GLY A 214 6.49 -13.48 1.26
N PRO A 215 7.31 -14.07 2.15
CA PRO A 215 7.05 -15.38 2.74
C PRO A 215 5.86 -15.35 3.72
N ALA A 216 5.52 -16.51 4.27
CA ALA A 216 4.58 -16.58 5.38
C ALA A 216 5.10 -15.76 6.57
N GLY A 217 4.21 -15.07 7.27
CA GLY A 217 4.55 -14.25 8.43
C GLY A 217 4.88 -12.78 8.14
N THR A 218 4.90 -12.32 6.88
CA THR A 218 5.01 -10.88 6.61
C THR A 218 3.75 -10.15 7.10
N ILE A 219 3.94 -8.99 7.73
CA ILE A 219 2.87 -8.21 8.37
C ILE A 219 2.85 -6.79 7.82
N THR A 220 1.66 -6.30 7.47
CA THR A 220 1.40 -4.87 7.40
C THR A 220 0.58 -4.50 8.64
N PRO A 221 1.11 -3.67 9.57
CA PRO A 221 0.42 -3.35 10.82
C PRO A 221 -0.88 -2.60 10.58
N LEU A 222 -1.70 -2.50 11.63
CA LEU A 222 -3.01 -1.85 11.53
C LEU A 222 -2.85 -0.36 11.16
N HIS A 223 -3.50 0.02 10.06
CA HIS A 223 -3.55 1.38 9.53
C HIS A 223 -4.82 1.57 8.71
N ARG A 224 -5.11 2.81 8.32
CA ARG A 224 -6.07 3.08 7.24
C ARG A 224 -5.42 3.90 6.15
N ASP A 225 -5.78 3.58 4.92
CA ASP A 225 -5.54 4.42 3.76
C ASP A 225 -6.70 5.41 3.64
N LEU A 226 -6.43 6.67 3.33
CA LEU A 226 -7.45 7.71 3.13
C LEU A 226 -7.86 7.83 1.65
N VAL A 227 -7.57 6.77 0.89
CA VAL A 227 -7.86 6.57 -0.52
C VAL A 227 -8.43 5.17 -0.71
N ASP A 228 -9.17 4.95 -1.78
CA ASP A 228 -9.70 3.63 -2.10
C ASP A 228 -8.56 2.69 -2.49
N ASN A 229 -8.63 1.45 -2.01
CA ASN A 229 -7.64 0.41 -2.25
C ASN A 229 -8.31 -0.86 -2.77
N ALA A 230 -7.81 -1.44 -3.86
CA ALA A 230 -8.13 -2.80 -4.28
C ALA A 230 -6.90 -3.68 -4.14
N LEU A 231 -6.96 -4.70 -3.28
CA LEU A 231 -5.91 -5.68 -3.06
C LEU A 231 -6.26 -6.99 -3.77
N ALA A 232 -5.62 -7.23 -4.92
CA ALA A 232 -5.74 -8.43 -5.73
C ALA A 232 -4.75 -9.52 -5.27
N GLN A 233 -5.24 -10.71 -4.93
CA GLN A 233 -4.40 -11.82 -4.49
C GLN A 233 -4.03 -12.70 -5.70
N VAL A 234 -2.73 -12.74 -6.03
CA VAL A 234 -2.23 -13.51 -7.16
C VAL A 234 -1.99 -14.97 -6.77
N PHE A 235 -1.15 -15.20 -5.77
CA PHE A 235 -0.94 -16.51 -5.17
C PHE A 235 -0.73 -16.40 -3.66
N GLY A 236 -0.89 -17.53 -2.97
CA GLY A 236 -0.83 -17.56 -1.51
C GLY A 236 -2.04 -16.92 -0.85
N ARG A 237 -2.05 -16.90 0.48
CA ARG A 237 -3.21 -16.51 1.28
C ARG A 237 -2.84 -15.42 2.27
N LYS A 238 -3.73 -14.44 2.45
CA LYS A 238 -3.57 -13.37 3.44
C LYS A 238 -4.75 -13.34 4.40
N ARG A 239 -4.47 -13.24 5.70
CA ARG A 239 -5.47 -12.91 6.72
C ARG A 239 -5.52 -11.41 6.88
N LEU A 240 -6.73 -10.86 6.90
CA LEU A 240 -6.98 -9.47 7.17
C LEU A 240 -7.92 -9.31 8.37
N MET A 241 -7.71 -8.23 9.11
CA MET A 241 -8.64 -7.75 10.14
C MET A 241 -9.04 -6.32 9.77
N LEU A 242 -10.31 -6.11 9.42
CA LEU A 242 -10.83 -4.79 9.01
C LEU A 242 -11.61 -4.13 10.14
N PHE A 243 -11.54 -2.80 10.25
CA PHE A 243 -12.39 -2.01 11.13
C PHE A 243 -12.98 -0.81 10.38
N PRO A 244 -14.29 -0.54 10.56
CA PRO A 244 -14.92 0.68 10.04
C PRO A 244 -14.17 1.96 10.46
N PRO A 245 -14.20 3.01 9.62
CA PRO A 245 -13.54 4.28 9.90
C PRO A 245 -13.89 4.90 11.26
N GLY A 246 -15.15 4.79 11.70
CA GLY A 246 -15.61 5.37 12.99
C GLY A 246 -15.02 4.73 14.26
N GLN A 247 -14.13 3.74 14.13
CA GLN A 247 -13.47 3.10 15.28
C GLN A 247 -12.12 3.75 15.66
N SER A 248 -11.73 4.86 15.03
CA SER A 248 -10.47 5.59 15.27
C SER A 248 -10.10 5.71 16.77
N LYS A 249 -11.09 6.04 17.63
CA LYS A 249 -10.89 6.17 19.08
C LYS A 249 -10.52 4.86 19.77
N PHE A 250 -11.10 3.74 19.35
CA PHE A 250 -10.83 2.42 19.95
C PHE A 250 -9.52 1.82 19.45
N LEU A 251 -8.99 2.31 18.33
CA LEU A 251 -7.75 1.83 17.71
C LEU A 251 -6.53 2.71 18.04
N TYR A 252 -6.71 3.77 18.82
CA TYR A 252 -5.65 4.71 19.20
C TYR A 252 -4.91 5.26 17.98
N THR A 253 -5.70 5.72 17.02
CA THR A 253 -5.24 6.21 15.72
C THR A 253 -4.48 7.54 15.82
N TRP A 254 -3.50 7.74 14.95
CA TRP A 254 -2.82 9.01 14.75
C TRP A 254 -2.53 9.26 13.27
N SER A 255 -2.46 10.53 12.87
CA SER A 255 -2.21 10.91 11.48
C SER A 255 -0.72 10.80 11.14
N ASN A 256 -0.35 9.85 10.28
CA ASN A 256 1.04 9.67 9.83
C ASN A 256 1.36 10.52 8.60
N SER A 257 0.44 10.64 7.65
CA SER A 257 0.58 11.48 6.46
C SER A 257 -0.78 11.96 5.96
N LYS A 258 -0.81 12.75 4.87
CA LYS A 258 -2.06 13.12 4.20
C LYS A 258 -2.87 11.92 3.69
N LEU A 259 -2.25 10.75 3.51
CA LEU A 259 -2.86 9.58 2.86
C LEU A 259 -3.03 8.38 3.78
N VAL A 260 -2.38 8.36 4.93
CA VAL A 260 -2.31 7.18 5.79
C VAL A 260 -2.35 7.61 7.26
N ASP A 261 -3.22 6.97 8.03
CA ASP A 261 -3.22 7.04 9.48
C ASP A 261 -2.76 5.71 10.08
N GLY A 262 -1.90 5.76 11.09
CA GLY A 262 -1.45 4.57 11.83
C GLY A 262 -2.34 4.28 13.03
N ALA A 263 -2.39 3.02 13.47
CA ALA A 263 -3.00 2.62 14.74
C ALA A 263 -1.92 2.07 15.68
N ARG A 264 -2.05 2.32 16.99
CA ARG A 264 -1.06 1.86 17.99
C ARG A 264 -1.26 0.42 18.44
N VAL A 265 -2.46 -0.14 18.22
CA VAL A 265 -2.83 -1.46 18.70
C VAL A 265 -2.51 -2.54 17.69
N ASP A 266 -1.90 -3.65 18.12
CA ASP A 266 -1.94 -4.90 17.38
C ASP A 266 -3.23 -5.68 17.74
N PRO A 267 -4.18 -5.83 16.81
CA PRO A 267 -5.41 -6.56 17.07
C PRO A 267 -5.23 -8.07 17.33
N ASP A 268 -4.11 -8.68 16.93
CA ASP A 268 -3.84 -10.10 17.22
C ASP A 268 -3.28 -10.30 18.64
N HIS A 269 -2.63 -9.27 19.21
CA HIS A 269 -2.00 -9.30 20.53
C HIS A 269 -2.19 -7.94 21.25
N PRO A 270 -3.42 -7.56 21.61
CA PRO A 270 -3.69 -6.23 22.16
C PRO A 270 -3.17 -6.08 23.60
N ASP A 271 -2.36 -5.05 23.85
CA ASP A 271 -2.05 -4.59 25.20
C ASP A 271 -3.22 -3.79 25.76
N LEU A 272 -4.11 -4.44 26.52
CA LEU A 272 -5.29 -3.81 27.10
C LEU A 272 -4.99 -2.97 28.35
N GLU A 273 -3.80 -3.09 28.93
CA GLU A 273 -3.37 -2.22 30.02
C GLU A 273 -3.03 -0.84 29.45
N GLN A 274 -2.29 -0.81 28.33
CA GLN A 274 -1.94 0.42 27.63
C GLN A 274 -3.09 0.97 26.77
N PHE A 275 -3.89 0.08 26.15
CA PHE A 275 -4.94 0.43 25.19
C PHE A 275 -6.32 -0.12 25.58
N PRO A 276 -6.86 0.22 26.77
CA PRO A 276 -8.10 -0.38 27.29
C PRO A 276 -9.34 -0.16 26.42
N LEU A 277 -9.40 0.91 25.63
CA LEU A 277 -10.52 1.19 24.73
C LEU A 277 -10.65 0.18 23.59
N PHE A 278 -9.58 -0.55 23.26
CA PHE A 278 -9.59 -1.56 22.21
C PHE A 278 -10.56 -2.71 22.50
N ALA A 279 -10.87 -3.00 23.76
CA ALA A 279 -11.89 -3.99 24.14
C ALA A 279 -13.29 -3.68 23.54
N ARG A 280 -13.52 -2.43 23.13
CA ARG A 280 -14.76 -1.99 22.48
C ARG A 280 -14.69 -2.03 20.96
N ALA A 281 -13.52 -2.24 20.37
CA ALA A 281 -13.37 -2.37 18.94
C ALA A 281 -14.10 -3.62 18.43
N ARG A 282 -14.56 -3.55 17.18
CA ARG A 282 -15.24 -4.63 16.46
C ARG A 282 -14.56 -4.81 15.13
N GLY A 283 -13.63 -5.78 15.10
CA GLY A 283 -12.91 -6.15 13.89
C GLY A 283 -13.68 -7.18 13.08
N ILE A 284 -13.53 -7.13 11.77
CA ILE A 284 -14.16 -8.03 10.81
C ILE A 284 -13.03 -8.84 10.15
N PRO A 285 -12.80 -10.09 10.57
CA PRO A 285 -11.74 -10.89 9.98
C PRO A 285 -12.16 -11.42 8.61
N CYS A 286 -11.22 -11.50 7.67
CA CYS A 286 -11.39 -12.26 6.45
C CYS A 286 -10.06 -12.90 6.02
N THR A 287 -10.15 -13.93 5.19
CA THR A 287 -9.00 -14.47 4.45
C THR A 287 -9.21 -14.19 2.98
N LEU A 288 -8.17 -13.69 2.33
CA LEU A 288 -8.12 -13.44 0.91
C LEU A 288 -7.37 -14.58 0.22
N GLU A 289 -8.05 -15.27 -0.69
CA GLU A 289 -7.59 -16.46 -1.40
C GLU A 289 -7.04 -16.10 -2.80
N PRO A 290 -6.18 -16.94 -3.41
CA PRO A 290 -5.72 -16.73 -4.79
C PRO A 290 -6.88 -16.56 -5.77
N GLY A 291 -6.81 -15.55 -6.64
CA GLY A 291 -7.88 -15.23 -7.58
C GLY A 291 -8.85 -14.16 -7.09
N GLU A 292 -8.93 -13.93 -5.77
CA GLU A 292 -9.82 -12.95 -5.17
C GLU A 292 -9.22 -11.54 -5.14
N MET A 293 -10.09 -10.53 -5.08
CA MET A 293 -9.72 -9.13 -4.89
C MET A 293 -10.55 -8.52 -3.77
N LEU A 294 -9.90 -7.97 -2.75
CA LEU A 294 -10.59 -7.21 -1.71
C LEU A 294 -10.61 -5.72 -2.07
N PHE A 295 -11.80 -5.16 -2.17
CA PHE A 295 -11.98 -3.72 -2.13
C PHE A 295 -12.03 -3.23 -0.69
N ILE A 296 -11.16 -2.27 -0.36
CA ILE A 296 -11.05 -1.59 0.92
C ILE A 296 -11.38 -0.12 0.65
N PRO A 297 -12.58 0.36 1.03
CA PRO A 297 -12.95 1.75 0.85
C PRO A 297 -12.05 2.67 1.66
N ALA A 298 -11.86 3.90 1.18
CA ALA A 298 -11.13 4.93 1.89
C ALA A 298 -11.60 5.04 3.36
N GLY A 299 -10.63 5.17 4.27
CA GLY A 299 -10.84 5.32 5.71
C GLY A 299 -10.95 4.01 6.49
N TRP A 300 -11.10 2.86 5.83
CA TRP A 300 -11.17 1.57 6.53
C TRP A 300 -9.81 1.15 7.09
N PHE A 301 -9.78 0.83 8.37
CA PHE A 301 -8.59 0.28 8.99
C PHE A 301 -8.43 -1.18 8.60
N HIS A 302 -7.20 -1.60 8.35
CA HIS A 302 -6.88 -2.97 8.00
C HIS A 302 -5.48 -3.36 8.49
N LYS A 303 -5.38 -4.55 9.13
CA LYS A 303 -4.12 -5.28 9.35
C LYS A 303 -4.06 -6.40 8.33
N VAL A 304 -2.87 -6.68 7.80
CA VAL A 304 -2.65 -7.77 6.83
C VAL A 304 -1.52 -8.67 7.30
N CYS A 305 -1.73 -9.99 7.26
CA CYS A 305 -0.71 -10.99 7.54
C CYS A 305 -0.71 -12.07 6.46
N SER A 306 0.47 -12.40 5.91
CA SER A 306 0.62 -13.48 4.94
C SER A 306 0.62 -14.83 5.65
N LEU A 307 -0.35 -15.69 5.33
CA LEU A 307 -0.47 -17.04 5.90
C LEU A 307 0.45 -18.05 5.20
N THR A 308 0.78 -17.77 3.95
CA THR A 308 1.68 -18.56 3.10
C THR A 308 2.61 -17.58 2.35
N PRO A 309 3.65 -18.07 1.66
CA PRO A 309 4.32 -17.25 0.65
C PRO A 309 3.29 -16.68 -0.31
N SER A 310 3.32 -15.38 -0.54
CA SER A 310 2.21 -14.68 -1.19
C SER A 310 2.66 -13.51 -2.05
N LEU A 311 1.94 -13.31 -3.14
CA LEU A 311 2.01 -12.13 -4.01
C LEU A 311 0.61 -11.52 -4.09
N SER A 312 0.53 -10.22 -3.81
CA SER A 312 -0.65 -9.41 -4.09
C SER A 312 -0.27 -8.17 -4.89
N ILE A 313 -1.22 -7.67 -5.67
CA ILE A 313 -1.13 -6.40 -6.38
C ILE A 313 -2.17 -5.45 -5.81
N SER A 314 -1.80 -4.23 -5.46
CA SER A 314 -2.75 -3.22 -5.01
C SER A 314 -2.89 -2.06 -5.98
N PHE A 315 -4.09 -1.48 -6.01
CA PHE A 315 -4.44 -0.31 -6.79
C PHE A 315 -4.99 0.76 -5.85
N PHE A 316 -4.48 1.98 -5.96
CA PHE A 316 -4.92 3.12 -5.15
C PHE A 316 -5.57 4.17 -6.02
N LYS A 317 -6.75 4.65 -5.59
CA LYS A 317 -7.54 5.66 -6.28
C LYS A 317 -8.03 6.70 -5.27
N LEU A 318 -8.02 7.99 -5.66
CA LEU A 318 -8.58 9.04 -4.81
C LEU A 318 -10.07 8.76 -4.55
N TYR A 319 -10.48 8.95 -3.30
CA TYR A 319 -11.87 8.78 -2.90
C TYR A 319 -12.77 9.80 -3.62
N GLU A 320 -13.86 9.31 -4.20
CA GLU A 320 -14.90 10.12 -4.83
C GLU A 320 -16.15 10.08 -3.94
N PRO A 321 -16.44 11.15 -3.17
CA PRO A 321 -17.60 11.17 -2.30
C PRO A 321 -18.91 11.14 -3.10
N PRO A 322 -20.02 10.66 -2.51
CA PRO A 322 -21.34 10.77 -3.14
C PRO A 322 -21.65 12.24 -3.49
N ALA A 323 -22.22 12.48 -4.67
CA ALA A 323 -22.50 13.84 -5.17
C ALA A 323 -23.40 14.69 -4.24
N ALA A 324 -24.20 14.05 -3.39
CA ALA A 324 -25.04 14.73 -2.39
C ALA A 324 -24.26 15.24 -1.15
N MET A 325 -22.98 14.91 -1.02
CA MET A 325 -22.13 15.23 0.13
C MET A 325 -20.90 16.07 -0.22
N THR A 326 -20.72 16.44 -1.48
CA THR A 326 -19.75 17.48 -1.84
C THR A 326 -20.27 18.82 -1.34
N LEU A 327 -19.56 19.43 -0.38
CA LEU A 327 -19.78 20.83 -0.03
C LEU A 327 -19.70 21.68 -1.32
N PRO A 328 -20.59 22.68 -1.52
CA PRO A 328 -20.44 23.59 -2.65
C PRO A 328 -19.04 24.20 -2.59
N ALA A 329 -18.33 24.17 -3.73
CA ALA A 329 -17.01 24.78 -3.83
C ALA A 329 -17.07 26.20 -3.29
N ALA A 330 -16.17 26.54 -2.35
CA ALA A 330 -16.09 27.89 -1.82
C ALA A 330 -15.90 28.86 -3.00
N THR A 331 -16.92 29.69 -3.24
CA THR A 331 -16.95 30.76 -4.24
C THR A 331 -16.02 31.90 -3.85
#